data_AF-A0AAQ3Q7N4-F1
#
_entry.id   AF-A0AAQ3Q7N4-F1
#
_cell.length_a   1.000
_cell.length_b   1.000
_cell.length_c   1.000
_cell.angle_alpha   90.00
_cell.angle_beta   90.00
_cell.angle_gamma   90.00
#
_symmetry.space_group_name_H-M   'P 1'
#
loop_
_entity.id
_entity.type
_entity.pdbx_description
1 polymer ?
#
loop_
_entity_poly.entity_id
_entity_poly.type
_entity_poly.pdbx_seq_one_letter_code
_entity_poly.pdbx_strand_id
1 'polypeptide(L)'
;MESSVLQAIKQLGIDEMIEITDNISEADGFLALYSKLKKNSHIEAVAKSREIPIFVTKSTSLAQITKAIRALVNQHANLSKKIIEENEATSSEMIDALEEARLAIEQIVIPQGKSVQLLPRPPHIIQIQIGLIKKFKLKWEILDQDPTVCLRILPLQSGIREKTSVDVVDGSIKVKNLSSSDDIEGLQNGVARLPLLPE
;
A
#
# COMPACT_ATOMS: atom_id res chain seq x y z
N MET A 1 -6.87 -32.52 27.77
CA MET A 1 -7.29 -31.48 26.81
C MET A 1 -6.98 -31.96 25.40
N GLU A 2 -5.74 -32.39 25.14
CA GLU A 2 -5.33 -33.01 23.87
C GLU A 2 -6.28 -34.10 23.36
N SER A 3 -6.66 -35.06 24.20
CA SER A 3 -7.63 -36.10 23.82
C SER A 3 -8.98 -35.55 23.32
N SER A 4 -9.48 -34.50 23.97
CA SER A 4 -10.72 -33.82 23.57
C SER A 4 -10.56 -32.99 22.29
N VAL A 5 -9.36 -32.46 22.03
CA VAL A 5 -9.01 -31.75 20.80
C VAL A 5 -8.95 -32.73 19.63
N LEU A 6 -8.24 -33.85 19.78
CA LEU A 6 -8.17 -34.92 18.78
C LEU A 6 -9.56 -35.48 18.46
N GLN A 7 -10.39 -35.69 19.49
CA GLN A 7 -11.78 -36.11 19.30
C GLN A 7 -12.60 -35.06 18.52
N ALA A 8 -12.42 -33.77 18.81
CA ALA A 8 -13.11 -32.70 18.11
C ALA A 8 -12.68 -32.61 16.63
N ILE A 9 -11.38 -32.76 16.33
CA ILE A 9 -10.84 -32.77 14.96
C ILE A 9 -11.44 -33.94 14.18
N LYS A 10 -11.42 -35.14 14.77
CA LYS A 10 -12.01 -36.33 14.15
C LYS A 10 -13.52 -36.18 13.90
N GLN A 11 -14.25 -35.57 14.83
CA GLN A 11 -15.70 -35.35 14.68
C GLN A 11 -16.01 -34.30 13.59
N LEU A 12 -15.09 -33.38 13.33
CA LEU A 12 -15.22 -32.37 12.28
C LEU A 12 -14.76 -32.87 10.91
N GLY A 13 -14.04 -33.99 10.83
CA GLY A 13 -13.52 -34.54 9.57
C GLY A 13 -12.47 -33.64 8.91
N ILE A 14 -11.67 -32.95 9.70
CA ILE A 14 -10.62 -31.99 9.27
C ILE A 14 -9.23 -32.45 9.71
N ASP A 15 -9.07 -33.75 9.96
CA ASP A 15 -7.83 -34.39 10.40
C ASP A 15 -6.69 -34.26 9.38
N GLU A 16 -7.00 -34.17 8.09
CA GLU A 16 -6.00 -33.93 7.04
C GLU A 16 -5.61 -32.44 6.90
N MET A 17 -6.41 -31.52 7.45
CA MET A 17 -6.22 -30.07 7.30
C MET A 17 -5.54 -29.43 8.52
N ILE A 18 -5.58 -30.09 9.68
CA ILE A 18 -5.08 -29.54 10.94
C ILE A 18 -3.96 -30.41 11.49
N GLU A 19 -2.79 -29.81 11.64
CA GLU A 19 -1.66 -30.37 12.38
C GLU A 19 -1.57 -29.73 13.76
N ILE A 20 -1.31 -30.52 14.79
CA ILE A 20 -1.07 -30.03 16.16
C ILE A 20 0.43 -29.90 16.34
N THR A 21 0.90 -28.68 16.62
CA THR A 21 2.31 -28.40 16.91
C THR A 21 2.48 -27.85 18.33
N ASP A 22 3.59 -28.22 18.96
CA ASP A 22 4.03 -27.68 20.24
C ASP A 22 4.88 -26.42 20.05
N ASN A 23 5.34 -26.17 18.82
CA ASN A 23 6.14 -25.02 18.48
C ASN A 23 5.25 -23.84 18.08
N ILE A 24 5.15 -22.85 18.97
CA ILE A 24 4.40 -21.61 18.71
C ILE A 24 4.90 -20.87 17.45
N SER A 25 6.15 -21.09 17.02
CA SER A 25 6.70 -20.42 15.84
C SER A 25 6.18 -20.98 14.51
N GLU A 26 5.68 -22.21 14.52
CA GLU A 26 5.16 -22.92 13.33
C GLU A 26 3.62 -22.90 13.29
N ALA A 27 2.96 -22.32 14.29
CA ALA A 27 1.52 -22.41 14.45
C ALA A 27 0.78 -21.27 13.72
N ASP A 28 -0.24 -21.63 12.95
CA ASP A 28 -1.18 -20.67 12.32
C ASP A 28 -2.25 -20.15 13.29
N GLY A 29 -2.39 -20.78 14.47
CA GLY A 29 -3.32 -20.36 15.50
C GLY A 29 -3.09 -21.06 16.84
N PHE A 30 -3.36 -20.35 17.93
CA PHE A 30 -3.10 -20.83 19.29
C PHE A 30 -4.41 -21.11 20.03
N LEU A 31 -4.64 -22.35 20.45
CA LEU A 31 -5.83 -22.75 21.23
C LEU A 31 -5.47 -22.97 22.70
N ALA A 32 -6.11 -22.22 23.60
CA ALA A 32 -5.84 -22.33 25.04
C ALA A 32 -7.10 -22.33 25.91
N LEU A 33 -6.96 -22.81 27.14
CA LEU A 33 -7.94 -22.57 28.19
C LEU A 33 -7.73 -21.18 28.80
N TYR A 34 -8.82 -20.47 29.06
CA TYR A 34 -8.80 -19.13 29.66
C TYR A 34 -8.01 -19.11 30.98
N SER A 35 -8.25 -20.12 31.83
CA SER A 35 -7.57 -20.25 33.11
C SER A 35 -6.06 -20.49 33.00
N LYS A 36 -5.60 -21.13 31.92
CA LYS A 36 -4.17 -21.40 31.68
C LYS A 36 -3.47 -20.23 31.00
N LEU A 37 -4.14 -19.56 30.07
CA LEU A 37 -3.62 -18.37 29.39
C LEU A 37 -3.41 -17.22 30.38
N LYS A 38 -4.40 -16.95 31.24
CA LYS A 38 -4.32 -15.88 32.26
C LYS A 38 -3.18 -16.08 33.26
N LYS A 39 -2.81 -17.33 33.55
CA LYS A 39 -1.68 -17.66 34.44
C LYS A 39 -0.32 -17.51 33.74
N ASN A 40 -0.29 -17.55 32.40
CA ASN A 40 0.92 -17.55 31.59
C ASN A 40 0.88 -16.40 30.58
N SER A 41 0.88 -15.16 31.08
CA SER A 41 0.82 -13.95 30.25
C SER A 41 1.98 -13.84 29.25
N HIS A 42 3.11 -14.48 29.52
CA HIS A 42 4.24 -14.54 28.57
C HIS A 42 3.88 -15.24 27.26
N ILE A 43 3.06 -16.31 27.30
CA ILE A 43 2.62 -17.03 26.10
C ILE A 43 1.71 -16.14 25.26
N GLU A 44 0.81 -15.40 25.93
CA GLU A 44 -0.06 -14.43 25.27
C GLU A 44 0.75 -13.31 24.60
N ALA A 45 1.79 -12.80 25.27
CA ALA A 45 2.67 -11.78 24.71
C ALA A 45 3.43 -12.28 23.47
N VAL A 46 3.97 -13.51 23.53
CA VAL A 46 4.68 -14.12 22.39
C VAL A 46 3.75 -14.34 21.21
N ALA A 47 2.56 -14.90 21.43
CA ALA A 47 1.57 -15.10 20.38
C ALA A 47 1.19 -13.77 19.70
N LYS A 48 0.92 -12.72 20.49
CA LYS A 48 0.59 -11.38 19.97
C LYS A 48 1.75 -10.75 19.19
N SER A 49 2.98 -10.90 19.65
CA SER A 49 4.16 -10.37 18.96
C SER A 49 4.40 -10.98 17.58
N ARG A 50 3.88 -12.21 17.37
CA ARG A 50 3.96 -12.96 16.11
C ARG A 50 2.66 -12.90 15.30
N GLU A 51 1.70 -12.07 15.73
CA GLU A 51 0.39 -11.93 15.09
C GLU A 51 -0.41 -13.25 14.98
N ILE A 52 -0.10 -14.23 15.85
CA ILE A 52 -0.79 -15.52 15.87
C ILE A 52 -2.13 -15.34 16.59
N PRO A 53 -3.27 -15.68 15.94
CA PRO A 53 -4.58 -15.54 16.55
C PRO A 53 -4.75 -16.50 17.74
N ILE A 54 -5.24 -15.97 18.86
CA ILE A 54 -5.43 -16.73 20.10
C ILE A 54 -6.91 -17.05 20.29
N PHE A 55 -7.24 -18.34 20.29
CA PHE A 55 -8.57 -18.87 20.54
C PHE A 55 -8.64 -19.42 21.96
N VAL A 56 -9.60 -18.91 22.74
CA VAL A 56 -9.71 -19.24 24.16
C VAL A 56 -11.01 -19.97 24.46
N THR A 57 -10.88 -21.09 25.17
CA THR A 57 -12.00 -21.89 25.68
C THR A 57 -12.15 -21.70 27.19
N LYS A 58 -13.39 -21.67 27.69
CA LYS A 58 -13.65 -21.54 29.13
C LYS A 58 -13.49 -22.88 29.87
N SER A 59 -13.67 -23.99 29.16
CA SER A 59 -13.61 -25.37 29.66
C SER A 59 -13.08 -26.32 28.59
N THR A 60 -12.69 -27.53 29.00
CA THR A 60 -12.28 -28.62 28.10
C THR A 60 -13.46 -29.40 27.51
N SER A 61 -14.68 -28.83 27.56
CA SER A 61 -15.84 -29.46 26.96
C SER A 61 -15.67 -29.59 25.45
N LEU A 62 -15.99 -30.77 24.91
CA LEU A 62 -15.90 -31.07 23.48
C LEU A 62 -16.60 -29.99 22.65
N ALA A 63 -17.82 -29.58 23.03
CA ALA A 63 -18.57 -28.55 22.31
C ALA A 63 -17.86 -27.18 22.25
N GLN A 64 -17.16 -26.79 23.32
CA GLN A 64 -16.40 -25.53 23.34
C GLN A 64 -15.14 -25.63 22.48
N ILE A 65 -14.46 -26.77 22.53
CA ILE A 65 -13.28 -27.04 21.70
C ILE A 65 -13.67 -27.07 20.22
N THR A 66 -14.72 -27.81 19.85
CA THR A 66 -15.25 -27.87 18.48
C THR A 66 -15.64 -26.48 17.97
N LYS A 67 -16.26 -25.64 18.82
CA LYS A 67 -16.59 -24.25 18.47
C LYS A 67 -15.35 -23.41 18.22
N ALA A 68 -14.32 -23.53 19.06
CA ALA A 68 -13.09 -22.79 18.91
C ALA A 68 -12.31 -23.21 17.66
N ILE A 69 -12.21 -24.52 17.39
CA ILE A 69 -11.56 -25.06 16.18
C ILE A 69 -12.30 -24.58 14.92
N ARG A 70 -13.64 -24.62 14.91
CA ARG A 70 -14.43 -24.11 13.78
C ARG A 70 -14.19 -22.61 13.54
N ALA A 71 -14.07 -21.82 14.61
CA ALA A 71 -13.77 -20.40 14.50
C ALA A 71 -12.37 -20.18 13.88
N LEU A 72 -11.38 -20.97 14.26
CA LEU A 72 -10.02 -20.93 13.72
C LEU A 72 -10.00 -21.21 12.22
N VAL A 73 -10.60 -22.33 11.80
CA VAL A 73 -10.66 -22.72 10.38
C VAL A 73 -11.37 -21.66 9.55
N ASN A 74 -12.50 -21.15 10.03
CA ASN A 74 -13.25 -20.12 9.31
C ASN A 74 -12.48 -18.81 9.19
N GLN A 75 -11.74 -18.39 10.24
CA GLN A 75 -10.92 -17.19 10.17
C GLN A 75 -9.82 -17.33 9.12
N HIS A 76 -9.11 -18.47 9.11
CA HIS A 76 -8.05 -18.73 8.13
C HIS A 76 -8.59 -18.73 6.70
N ALA A 77 -9.73 -19.40 6.44
CA ALA A 77 -10.37 -19.43 5.13
C ALA A 77 -10.82 -18.04 4.63
N ASN A 78 -11.31 -17.18 5.53
CA ASN A 78 -11.69 -15.81 5.16
C ASN A 78 -10.48 -14.93 4.87
N LEU A 79 -9.41 -15.06 5.66
CA LEU A 79 -8.16 -14.34 5.42
C LEU A 79 -7.53 -14.73 4.07
N SER A 80 -7.45 -16.03 3.78
CA SER A 80 -6.91 -16.51 2.51
C SER A 80 -7.75 -16.04 1.32
N LYS A 81 -9.08 -16.07 1.44
CA LYS A 81 -9.98 -15.59 0.40
C LYS A 81 -9.81 -14.09 0.15
N LYS A 82 -9.72 -13.28 1.20
CA LYS A 82 -9.50 -11.83 1.08
C LYS A 82 -8.17 -11.51 0.40
N ILE A 83 -7.10 -12.22 0.76
CA ILE A 83 -5.77 -12.04 0.15
C ILE A 83 -5.82 -12.37 -1.35
N ILE A 84 -6.50 -13.47 -1.73
CA ILE A 84 -6.65 -13.84 -3.14
C ILE A 84 -7.46 -12.78 -3.88
N GLU A 85 -8.58 -12.32 -3.34
CA GLU A 85 -9.42 -11.28 -3.97
C GLU A 85 -8.66 -9.95 -4.14
N GLU A 86 -7.88 -9.52 -3.14
CA GLU A 86 -7.05 -8.31 -3.23
C GLU A 86 -5.93 -8.48 -4.27
N ASN A 87 -5.28 -9.65 -4.33
CA ASN A 87 -4.24 -9.91 -5.32
C ASN A 87 -4.80 -10.00 -6.75
N GLU A 88 -5.97 -10.62 -6.94
CA GLU A 88 -6.63 -10.67 -8.24
C GLU A 88 -7.13 -9.30 -8.68
N ALA A 89 -7.70 -8.51 -7.77
CA ALA A 89 -8.14 -7.14 -8.06
C ALA A 89 -6.94 -6.25 -8.44
N THR A 90 -5.83 -6.33 -7.70
CA THR A 90 -4.60 -5.58 -8.03
C THR A 90 -3.95 -6.05 -9.33
N SER A 91 -4.01 -7.34 -9.63
CA SER A 91 -3.54 -7.91 -10.92
C SER A 91 -4.37 -7.40 -12.10
N SER A 92 -5.70 -7.46 -11.99
CA SER A 92 -6.61 -6.92 -13.02
C SER A 92 -6.39 -5.43 -13.23
N GLU A 93 -6.31 -4.66 -12.15
CA GLU A 93 -6.09 -3.22 -12.22
C GLU A 93 -4.73 -2.88 -12.88
N MET A 94 -3.69 -3.65 -12.55
CA MET A 94 -2.36 -3.52 -13.16
C MET A 94 -2.39 -3.80 -14.66
N ILE A 95 -3.12 -4.84 -15.10
CA ILE A 95 -3.27 -5.19 -16.53
C ILE A 95 -3.97 -4.06 -17.28
N ASP A 96 -5.10 -3.57 -16.75
CA ASP A 96 -5.88 -2.49 -17.37
C ASP A 96 -5.05 -1.21 -17.48
N ALA A 97 -4.32 -0.87 -16.42
CA ALA A 97 -3.46 0.32 -16.39
C ALA A 97 -2.30 0.23 -17.40
N LEU A 98 -1.72 -0.95 -17.59
CA LEU A 98 -0.68 -1.16 -18.59
C LEU A 98 -1.23 -1.06 -20.01
N GLU A 99 -2.40 -1.62 -20.27
CA GLU A 99 -3.04 -1.54 -21.59
C GLU A 99 -3.45 -0.10 -21.92
N GLU A 100 -3.96 0.63 -20.94
CA GLU A 100 -4.25 2.07 -21.07
C GLU A 100 -3.00 2.86 -21.48
N ALA A 101 -1.87 2.66 -20.77
CA ALA A 101 -0.61 3.33 -21.08
C ALA A 101 -0.09 2.94 -22.47
N ARG A 102 -0.21 1.66 -22.85
CA ARG A 102 0.19 1.16 -24.17
C ARG A 102 -0.63 1.81 -25.28
N LEU A 103 -1.95 1.85 -25.14
CA LEU A 103 -2.86 2.48 -26.11
C LEU A 103 -2.59 3.99 -26.22
N ALA A 104 -2.38 4.68 -25.11
CA ALA A 104 -2.04 6.10 -25.12
C ALA A 104 -0.75 6.36 -25.92
N ILE A 105 0.29 5.55 -25.70
CA ILE A 105 1.56 5.65 -26.42
C ILE A 105 1.37 5.37 -27.92
N GLU A 106 0.78 4.23 -28.26
CA GLU A 106 0.73 3.71 -29.62
C GLU A 106 -0.26 4.45 -30.51
N GLN A 107 -1.33 5.02 -29.96
CA GLN A 107 -2.42 5.62 -30.75
C GLN A 107 -2.38 7.16 -30.74
N ILE A 108 -1.83 7.76 -29.69
CA ILE A 108 -1.91 9.22 -29.50
C ILE A 108 -0.51 9.82 -29.42
N VAL A 109 0.33 9.38 -28.48
CA VAL A 109 1.60 10.06 -28.18
C VAL A 109 2.58 9.96 -29.34
N ILE A 110 2.80 8.76 -29.89
CA ILE A 110 3.73 8.56 -31.00
C ILE A 110 3.12 9.01 -32.34
N PRO A 111 1.91 8.58 -32.74
CA PRO A 111 1.39 8.92 -34.07
C PRO A 111 0.98 10.39 -34.21
N GLN A 112 0.39 10.97 -33.15
CA GLN A 112 -0.16 12.34 -33.21
C GLN A 112 0.78 13.37 -32.58
N GLY A 113 1.82 12.95 -31.86
CA GLY A 113 2.73 13.86 -31.17
C GLY A 113 2.06 14.66 -30.04
N LYS A 114 0.97 14.15 -29.46
CA LYS A 114 0.22 14.85 -28.39
C LYS A 114 0.51 14.24 -27.03
N SER A 115 0.53 15.07 -25.98
CA SER A 115 0.61 14.58 -24.61
C SER A 115 -0.73 13.97 -24.17
N VAL A 116 -0.69 12.92 -23.37
CA VAL A 116 -1.90 12.26 -22.82
C VAL A 116 -1.78 12.13 -21.32
N GLN A 117 -2.84 12.49 -20.60
CA GLN A 117 -3.01 12.18 -19.18
C GLN A 117 -3.74 10.86 -19.06
N LEU A 118 -3.17 9.92 -18.30
CA LEU A 118 -3.80 8.66 -17.95
C LEU A 118 -4.75 8.86 -16.77
N LEU A 119 -5.62 7.88 -16.56
CA LEU A 119 -6.50 7.79 -15.41
C LEU A 119 -5.70 7.79 -14.10
N PRO A 120 -6.27 8.33 -13.01
CA PRO A 120 -5.63 8.27 -11.71
C PRO A 120 -5.46 6.82 -11.25
N ARG A 121 -4.27 6.48 -10.75
CA ARG A 121 -3.91 5.13 -10.28
C ARG A 121 -3.14 5.18 -8.96
N PRO A 122 -3.14 4.09 -8.18
CA PRO A 122 -2.26 3.95 -7.03
C PRO A 122 -0.77 4.08 -7.39
N PRO A 123 0.09 4.59 -6.50
CA PRO A 123 1.51 4.83 -6.80
C PRO A 123 2.27 3.59 -7.30
N HIS A 124 1.94 2.40 -6.80
CA HIS A 124 2.61 1.16 -7.21
C HIS A 124 2.30 0.79 -8.67
N ILE A 125 1.07 1.02 -9.16
CA ILE A 125 0.69 0.81 -10.57
C ILE A 125 1.35 1.87 -11.46
N ILE A 126 1.40 3.13 -11.01
CA ILE A 126 2.07 4.22 -11.74
C ILE A 126 3.54 3.89 -12.00
N GLN A 127 4.26 3.30 -11.02
CA GLN A 127 5.66 2.88 -11.21
C GLN A 127 5.82 1.88 -12.36
N ILE A 128 4.88 0.95 -12.51
CA ILE A 128 4.88 -0.07 -13.57
C ILE A 128 4.61 0.58 -14.92
N GLN A 129 3.64 1.50 -15.00
CA GLN A 129 3.37 2.29 -16.21
C GLN A 129 4.59 3.14 -16.61
N ILE A 130 5.27 3.77 -15.66
CA ILE A 130 6.55 4.48 -15.90
C ILE A 130 7.60 3.53 -16.47
N GLY A 131 7.68 2.30 -15.95
CA GLY A 131 8.53 1.26 -16.51
C GLY A 131 8.24 0.97 -17.98
N LEU A 132 6.97 0.94 -18.37
CA LEU A 132 6.56 0.81 -19.78
C LEU A 132 6.99 2.03 -20.61
N ILE A 133 6.67 3.25 -20.16
CA ILE A 133 7.01 4.50 -20.85
C ILE A 133 8.52 4.62 -21.12
N LYS A 134 9.35 4.22 -20.15
CA LYS A 134 10.81 4.18 -20.29
C LYS A 134 11.26 3.28 -21.45
N LYS A 135 10.60 2.13 -21.67
CA LYS A 135 10.91 1.23 -22.80
C LYS A 135 10.67 1.90 -24.15
N PHE A 136 9.68 2.78 -24.23
CA PHE A 136 9.39 3.60 -25.40
C PHE A 136 10.25 4.88 -25.50
N LYS A 137 11.17 5.12 -24.56
CA LYS A 137 12.03 6.31 -24.49
C LYS A 137 11.26 7.63 -24.45
N LEU A 138 10.04 7.60 -23.91
CA LEU A 138 9.19 8.78 -23.76
C LEU A 138 9.45 9.48 -22.42
N LYS A 139 9.16 10.77 -22.35
CA LYS A 139 9.18 11.54 -21.10
C LYS A 139 7.80 11.46 -20.43
N TRP A 140 7.76 11.64 -19.12
CA TRP A 140 6.52 11.64 -18.34
C TRP A 140 6.54 12.71 -17.25
N GLU A 141 5.35 13.10 -16.81
CA GLU A 141 5.10 14.01 -15.69
C GLU A 141 4.13 13.33 -14.73
N ILE A 142 4.37 13.46 -13.42
CA ILE A 142 3.42 13.04 -12.39
C ILE A 142 2.65 14.28 -11.95
N LEU A 143 1.33 14.16 -11.94
CA LEU A 143 0.40 15.20 -11.52
C LEU A 143 -0.24 14.76 -10.20
N ASP A 144 0.14 15.41 -9.12
CA ASP A 144 -0.48 15.20 -7.81
C ASP A 144 -1.71 16.10 -7.71
N GLN A 145 -2.88 15.49 -7.72
CA GLN A 145 -4.15 16.17 -7.56
C GLN A 145 -4.86 15.56 -6.35
N ASP A 146 -4.50 16.04 -5.16
CA ASP A 146 -4.99 15.56 -3.85
C ASP A 146 -6.50 15.22 -3.90
N PRO A 147 -6.93 13.95 -3.73
CA PRO A 147 -6.20 12.79 -3.18
C PRO A 147 -5.67 11.76 -4.21
N THR A 148 -5.62 12.09 -5.50
CA THR A 148 -5.30 11.14 -6.57
C THR A 148 -4.07 11.57 -7.38
N VAL A 149 -3.23 10.59 -7.76
CA VAL A 149 -2.02 10.82 -8.56
C VAL A 149 -2.30 10.38 -10.00
N CYS A 150 -1.97 11.24 -10.96
CA CYS A 150 -2.14 10.96 -12.38
C CYS A 150 -0.78 10.96 -13.10
N LEU A 151 -0.65 10.13 -14.13
CA LEU A 151 0.54 10.06 -14.97
C LEU A 151 0.26 10.72 -16.32
N ARG A 152 1.11 11.64 -16.77
CA ARG A 152 1.03 12.26 -18.09
C ARG A 152 2.22 11.85 -18.95
N ILE A 153 1.96 11.35 -20.15
CA ILE A 153 2.97 10.94 -21.13
C ILE A 153 3.21 12.10 -22.10
N LEU A 154 4.47 12.41 -22.36
CA LEU A 154 4.90 13.49 -23.25
C LEU A 154 5.44 12.93 -24.57
N PRO A 155 5.20 13.63 -25.70
CA PRO A 155 5.68 13.21 -27.02
C PRO A 155 7.21 13.37 -27.16
N LEU A 156 7.80 12.59 -28.07
CA LEU A 156 9.17 12.81 -28.52
C LEU A 156 9.21 14.15 -29.28
N GLN A 157 10.06 15.08 -28.83
CA GLN A 157 10.28 16.33 -29.53
C GLN A 157 11.03 16.04 -30.85
N SER A 158 10.29 15.77 -31.93
CA SER A 158 10.84 15.72 -33.28
C SER A 158 11.08 17.17 -33.74
N GLY A 159 12.34 17.59 -33.71
CA GLY A 159 12.71 18.94 -34.12
C GLY A 159 12.57 19.14 -35.63
N ILE A 160 11.55 19.91 -36.05
CA ILE A 160 11.58 20.72 -37.29
C ILE A 160 10.88 22.08 -37.02
N ARG A 161 11.72 23.11 -36.82
CA ARG A 161 11.59 24.58 -37.06
C ARG A 161 10.47 25.34 -36.31
N GLU A 162 10.70 26.51 -35.70
CA GLU A 162 11.62 27.61 -35.99
C GLU A 162 12.09 28.32 -34.70
N LYS A 163 13.23 29.03 -34.78
CA LYS A 163 13.93 29.68 -33.68
C LYS A 163 13.02 30.47 -32.73
N THR A 164 13.03 30.12 -31.44
CA THR A 164 13.13 31.12 -30.38
C THR A 164 13.92 30.50 -29.24
N SER A 165 15.12 31.02 -29.06
CA SER A 165 16.08 30.65 -28.02
C SER A 165 15.47 30.96 -26.66
N VAL A 166 15.26 29.97 -25.79
CA VAL A 166 15.41 30.15 -24.35
C VAL A 166 15.76 28.81 -23.68
N ASP A 167 16.62 28.93 -22.68
CA ASP A 167 17.55 27.92 -22.19
C ASP A 167 16.97 26.68 -21.52
N VAL A 168 17.79 25.64 -21.60
CA VAL A 168 17.81 24.44 -20.77
C VAL A 168 17.76 24.81 -19.28
N VAL A 169 16.76 24.32 -18.55
CA VAL A 169 16.86 24.16 -17.09
C VAL A 169 16.31 22.79 -16.72
N ASP A 170 17.29 21.91 -16.48
CA ASP A 170 17.22 20.73 -15.65
C ASP A 170 16.53 21.01 -14.31
N GLY A 171 15.86 20.02 -13.75
CA GLY A 171 15.00 20.16 -12.59
C GLY A 171 15.72 20.83 -11.41
N SER A 172 15.19 21.96 -10.96
CA SER A 172 15.45 22.47 -9.62
C SER A 172 14.26 23.31 -9.17
N ILE A 173 13.71 22.87 -8.05
CA ILE A 173 12.69 23.54 -7.24
C ILE A 173 13.06 25.02 -7.07
N LYS A 174 12.17 25.95 -7.48
CA LYS A 174 12.22 27.32 -6.96
C LYS A 174 10.82 27.95 -6.86
N VAL A 175 10.51 28.25 -5.61
CA VAL A 175 9.40 29.01 -5.06
C VAL A 175 9.01 30.25 -5.88
N LYS A 176 7.71 30.43 -6.14
CA LYS A 176 7.13 31.69 -6.64
C LYS A 176 6.82 32.61 -5.46
N ASN A 177 7.57 33.71 -5.34
CA ASN A 177 7.09 34.92 -4.70
C ASN A 177 6.20 35.68 -5.69
N LEU A 178 5.05 36.15 -5.21
CA LEU A 178 4.08 36.96 -5.93
C LEU A 178 4.09 38.38 -5.35
N SER A 179 4.15 39.36 -6.26
CA SER A 179 3.64 40.75 -6.18
C SER A 179 4.20 41.67 -5.09
N SER A 180 4.35 42.98 -5.24
CA SER A 180 4.27 43.95 -6.35
C SER A 180 4.71 45.28 -5.72
N SER A 181 5.30 46.17 -6.51
CA SER A 181 5.76 47.51 -6.14
C SER A 181 4.75 48.35 -5.38
N ASP A 182 5.25 49.19 -4.47
CA ASP A 182 4.97 50.63 -4.45
C ASP A 182 6.11 51.35 -3.70
N ASP A 183 6.81 52.23 -4.41
CA ASP A 183 7.84 53.13 -3.88
C ASP A 183 7.17 54.39 -3.32
N ILE A 184 7.26 54.65 -2.01
CA ILE A 184 7.19 56.02 -1.47
C ILE A 184 8.22 56.21 -0.35
N GLU A 185 8.87 57.36 -0.47
CA GLU A 185 10.01 57.94 0.23
C GLU A 185 10.05 57.79 1.76
N GLY A 186 11.28 57.70 2.26
CA GLY A 186 11.60 57.47 3.65
C GLY A 186 11.28 58.62 4.60
N LEU A 187 10.82 58.24 5.79
CA LEU A 187 10.99 59.02 7.00
C LEU A 187 11.37 58.10 8.17
N GLN A 188 12.55 58.39 8.67
CA GLN A 188 13.17 58.13 9.96
C GLN A 188 12.37 57.39 11.06
N ASN A 189 13.12 56.52 11.75
CA ASN A 189 12.97 56.01 13.13
C ASN A 189 12.22 54.69 13.33
N GLY A 190 13.00 53.63 13.59
CA GLY A 190 12.49 52.36 14.10
C GLY A 190 13.63 51.38 14.41
N VAL A 191 13.97 51.27 15.70
CA VAL A 191 15.04 50.45 16.28
C VAL A 191 14.96 48.99 15.80
N ALA A 192 16.04 48.49 15.20
CA ALA A 192 16.21 47.08 14.85
C ALA A 192 16.34 46.23 16.13
N ARG A 193 15.33 45.42 16.45
CA ARG A 193 15.40 44.41 17.51
C ARG A 193 15.70 43.04 16.90
N LEU A 194 16.78 42.43 17.38
CA LEU A 194 17.24 41.08 17.03
C LEU A 194 16.27 40.01 17.59
N PRO A 195 16.09 38.87 16.90
CA PRO A 195 15.26 37.78 17.40
C PRO A 195 15.96 37.00 18.52
N LEU A 196 15.20 36.62 19.55
CA LEU A 196 15.68 35.81 20.68
C LEU A 196 15.50 34.31 20.40
N LEU A 197 16.48 33.51 20.82
CA LEU A 197 16.48 32.05 20.77
C LEU A 197 15.66 31.42 21.91
N PRO A 198 15.11 30.21 21.72
CA PRO A 198 14.20 29.56 22.67
C PRO A 198 14.93 28.83 23.82
N GLU A 199 14.20 28.57 24.92
CA GLU A 199 14.57 27.55 25.94
C GLU A 199 14.14 26.15 25.51
#